data_AF-A0A3D1CVJ7-F1
#
_entry.id   AF-A0A3D1CVJ7-F1
#
_cell.length_a   1.000
_cell.length_b   1.000
_cell.length_c   1.000
_cell.angle_alpha   90.00
_cell.angle_beta   90.00
_cell.angle_gamma   90.00
#
_symmetry.space_group_name_H-M   'P 1'
#
loop_
_entity.id
_entity.type
_entity.pdbx_description
1 polymer ?
#
loop_
_entity_poly.entity_id
_entity_poly.type
_entity_poly.pdbx_seq_one_letter_code
_entity_poly.pdbx_strand_id
1 'polypeptide(L)'
;MNLLLSVTWDVDPTLFTILGREIRWYGLFWVIGLIVAVYIVQKIFKQEDLPEKWFDSLFVYMMVGIIAGARLGHCLFYEPGYYLAHPVEILKVWEGGLASHGGVIGIIIAVWLYSRKVTKQSMLWTFDRVMVPT
;
A
#
# COMPACT_ATOMS: atom_id res chain seq x y z
N MET A 1 31.22 35.56 -6.17
CA MET A 1 31.37 34.14 -5.82
C MET A 1 30.11 33.70 -5.08
N ASN A 2 29.05 33.33 -5.82
CA ASN A 2 27.75 32.89 -5.26
C ASN A 2 27.47 31.48 -5.79
N LEU A 3 28.23 30.49 -5.31
CA LEU A 3 28.13 29.10 -5.78
C LEU A 3 27.30 28.19 -4.87
N LEU A 4 26.63 28.73 -3.85
CA LEU A 4 25.93 27.96 -2.80
C LEU A 4 24.55 28.50 -2.39
N LEU A 5 23.89 29.32 -3.22
CA LEU A 5 22.52 29.79 -2.89
C LEU A 5 21.43 28.73 -3.17
N SER A 6 21.73 27.71 -3.97
CA SER A 6 20.80 26.63 -4.27
C SER A 6 21.52 25.33 -4.65
N VAL A 7 20.82 24.21 -4.48
CA VAL A 7 21.22 22.89 -4.95
C VAL A 7 20.27 22.51 -6.08
N THR A 8 20.79 22.22 -7.27
CA THR A 8 20.01 21.68 -8.39
C THR A 8 19.83 20.18 -8.19
N TRP A 9 18.61 19.76 -7.86
CA TRP A 9 18.25 18.35 -7.71
C TRP A 9 17.80 17.78 -9.06
N ASP A 10 18.70 17.07 -9.74
CA ASP A 10 18.48 16.47 -11.06
C ASP A 10 18.91 14.99 -11.07
N VAL A 11 18.39 14.23 -10.10
CA VAL A 11 18.64 12.78 -10.00
C VAL A 11 17.70 12.05 -10.94
N ASP A 12 18.24 11.16 -11.79
CA ASP A 12 17.45 10.29 -12.65
C ASP A 12 16.51 9.41 -11.79
N PRO A 13 15.18 9.51 -11.96
CA PRO A 13 14.23 8.69 -11.20
C PRO A 13 14.27 7.20 -11.62
N THR A 14 14.86 6.89 -12.77
CA THR A 14 14.94 5.54 -13.34
C THR A 14 16.10 4.77 -12.71
N LEU A 15 15.79 3.56 -12.25
CA LEU A 15 16.76 2.60 -11.75
C LEU A 15 17.36 1.79 -12.90
N PHE A 16 16.50 1.20 -13.74
CA PHE A 16 16.85 0.59 -15.02
C PHE A 16 15.59 0.36 -15.86
N THR A 17 15.76 0.07 -17.15
CA THR A 17 14.66 -0.19 -18.09
C THR A 17 14.61 -1.68 -18.44
N ILE A 18 13.43 -2.29 -18.33
CA ILE A 18 13.15 -3.65 -18.82
C ILE A 18 12.08 -3.56 -19.90
N LEU A 19 12.35 -4.12 -21.10
CA LEU A 19 11.36 -4.23 -22.18
C LEU A 19 10.64 -2.90 -22.50
N GLY A 20 11.35 -1.77 -22.44
CA GLY A 20 10.79 -0.45 -22.68
C GLY A 20 9.96 0.14 -21.53
N ARG A 21 9.94 -0.50 -20.35
CA ARG A 21 9.33 0.04 -19.13
C ARG A 21 10.40 0.44 -18.11
N GLU A 22 10.29 1.65 -17.60
CA GLU A 22 11.16 2.18 -16.55
C GLU A 22 10.81 1.55 -15.20
N ILE A 23 11.78 0.94 -14.55
CA ILE A 23 11.73 0.63 -13.13
C ILE A 23 12.30 1.82 -12.38
N ARG A 24 11.56 2.39 -11.44
CA ARG A 24 11.93 3.63 -10.74
C ARG A 24 12.43 3.36 -9.32
N TRP A 25 13.34 4.20 -8.84
CA TRP A 25 13.84 4.16 -7.45
C TRP A 25 12.71 4.18 -6.41
N TYR A 26 11.68 4.99 -6.67
CA TYR A 26 10.50 5.08 -5.84
C TYR A 26 9.82 3.71 -5.62
N GLY A 27 9.66 2.92 -6.69
CA GLY A 27 9.06 1.59 -6.61
C GLY A 27 9.94 0.63 -5.80
N LEU A 28 11.26 0.69 -5.98
CA LEU A 28 12.20 -0.11 -5.20
C LEU A 28 12.08 0.18 -3.70
N PHE A 29 12.07 1.45 -3.30
CA PHE A 29 11.95 1.81 -1.88
C PHE A 29 10.59 1.43 -1.28
N TRP A 30 9.51 1.46 -2.06
CA TRP A 30 8.24 0.89 -1.64
C TRP A 30 8.31 -0.61 -1.37
N VAL A 31 8.93 -1.38 -2.27
CA VAL A 31 9.11 -2.83 -2.08
C VAL A 31 9.96 -3.13 -0.86
N ILE A 32 11.06 -2.40 -0.67
CA ILE A 32 11.92 -2.54 0.52
C ILE A 32 11.12 -2.23 1.79
N GLY A 33 10.38 -1.12 1.82
CA GLY A 33 9.53 -0.75 2.95
C GLY A 33 8.48 -1.81 3.28
N LEU A 34 7.84 -2.39 2.26
CA LEU A 34 6.89 -3.48 2.43
C LEU A 34 7.55 -4.74 2.99
N ILE A 35 8.72 -5.14 2.49
CA ILE A 35 9.48 -6.30 2.99
C ILE A 35 9.82 -6.11 4.47
N VAL A 36 10.29 -4.92 4.85
CA VAL A 36 10.61 -4.59 6.25
C VAL A 36 9.36 -4.65 7.13
N ALA A 37 8.25 -4.08 6.68
CA ALA A 37 6.99 -4.12 7.42
C ALA A 37 6.48 -5.56 7.61
N VAL A 38 6.47 -6.37 6.55
CA VAL A 38 6.11 -7.79 6.58
C VAL A 38 6.98 -8.55 7.58
N TYR A 39 8.30 -8.34 7.54
CA TYR A 39 9.23 -8.99 8.46
C TYR A 39 8.97 -8.60 9.93
N ILE A 40 8.75 -7.31 10.22
CA ILE A 40 8.45 -6.83 11.57
C ILE A 40 7.15 -7.43 12.10
N VAL A 41 6.07 -7.35 11.32
CA VAL A 41 4.74 -7.86 11.73
C VAL A 41 4.78 -9.38 11.91
N GLN A 42 5.45 -10.11 11.02
CA GLN A 42 5.61 -11.56 11.16
C GLN A 42 6.38 -11.92 12.44
N LYS A 43 7.42 -11.16 12.77
CA LYS A 43 8.19 -11.34 14.01
C LYS A 43 7.32 -11.11 15.25
N ILE A 44 6.47 -10.07 15.25
CA ILE A 44 5.52 -9.81 16.35
C ILE A 44 4.55 -10.99 16.52
N PHE A 45 3.96 -11.46 15.42
CA PHE A 45 3.03 -12.59 15.47
C PHE A 45 3.68 -13.86 16.03
N LYS A 46 4.92 -14.14 15.64
CA LYS A 46 5.70 -15.27 16.18
C LYS A 46 6.05 -15.10 17.66
N GLN A 47 6.39 -13.88 18.09
CA GLN A 47 6.73 -13.60 19.49
C GLN A 47 5.53 -13.72 20.43
N GLU A 48 4.33 -13.43 19.94
CA GLU A 48 3.08 -13.52 20.69
C GLU A 48 2.39 -14.89 20.58
N ASP A 49 3.05 -15.88 19.95
CA ASP A 49 2.50 -17.22 19.73
C ASP A 49 1.13 -17.21 19.00
N LEU A 50 0.98 -16.29 18.04
CA LEU A 50 -0.25 -16.16 17.26
C LEU A 50 -0.29 -17.17 16.10
N PRO A 51 -1.48 -17.63 15.68
CA PRO A 51 -1.60 -18.55 14.57
C PRO A 51 -1.00 -17.97 13.28
N GLU A 52 -0.12 -18.71 12.61
CA GLU A 52 0.56 -18.26 11.38
C GLU A 52 -0.44 -17.86 10.27
N LYS A 53 -1.55 -18.60 10.16
CA LYS A 53 -2.64 -18.28 9.22
C LYS A 53 -3.24 -16.89 9.41
N TRP A 54 -3.16 -16.32 10.62
CA TRP A 54 -3.64 -14.97 10.88
C TRP A 54 -2.76 -13.94 10.17
N PHE A 55 -1.45 -14.14 10.18
CA PHE A 55 -0.51 -13.29 9.45
C PHE A 55 -0.74 -13.37 7.94
N ASP A 56 -0.83 -14.59 7.39
CA ASP A 56 -1.07 -14.80 5.96
C ASP A 56 -2.37 -14.13 5.51
N SER A 57 -3.42 -14.27 6.32
CA SER A 57 -4.70 -13.62 6.07
C SER A 57 -4.56 -12.10 6.13
N LEU A 58 -3.95 -11.55 7.18
CA LEU A 58 -3.75 -10.11 7.33
C LEU A 58 -3.04 -9.52 6.10
N PHE A 59 -1.98 -10.16 5.63
CA PHE A 59 -1.25 -9.73 4.44
C PHE A 59 -2.16 -9.64 3.21
N VAL A 60 -2.97 -10.67 2.95
CA VAL A 60 -3.92 -10.69 1.82
C VAL A 60 -4.97 -9.60 1.96
N TYR A 61 -5.61 -9.47 3.12
CA TYR A 61 -6.62 -8.44 3.38
C TYR A 61 -6.05 -7.03 3.17
N MET A 62 -4.86 -6.75 3.72
CA MET A 62 -4.20 -5.46 3.58
C MET A 62 -3.82 -5.15 2.14
N MET A 63 -3.24 -6.11 1.40
CA MET A 63 -2.84 -5.91 0.01
C MET A 63 -4.03 -5.63 -0.89
N VAL A 64 -5.09 -6.42 -0.78
CA VAL A 64 -6.32 -6.20 -1.54
C VAL A 64 -6.96 -4.87 -1.15
N GLY A 65 -7.05 -4.57 0.15
CA GLY A 65 -7.64 -3.34 0.66
C GLY A 65 -6.92 -2.08 0.15
N ILE A 66 -5.59 -2.04 0.23
CA ILE A 66 -4.79 -0.89 -0.22
C ILE A 66 -4.94 -0.69 -1.71
N ILE A 67 -4.76 -1.74 -2.53
CA ILE A 67 -4.78 -1.63 -3.99
C ILE A 67 -6.20 -1.25 -4.47
N ALA A 68 -7.22 -1.99 -4.01
CA ALA A 68 -8.59 -1.73 -4.40
C ALA A 68 -9.08 -0.37 -3.88
N GLY A 69 -8.78 -0.04 -2.63
CA GLY A 69 -9.14 1.24 -2.02
C GLY A 69 -8.47 2.41 -2.73
N ALA A 70 -7.17 2.33 -3.01
CA ALA A 70 -6.44 3.40 -3.70
C ALA A 70 -6.96 3.60 -5.12
N ARG A 71 -7.24 2.52 -5.85
CA ARG A 71 -7.79 2.59 -7.20
C ARG A 71 -9.20 3.16 -7.22
N LEU A 72 -10.09 2.63 -6.39
CA LEU A 72 -11.47 3.14 -6.27
C LEU A 72 -11.50 4.59 -5.81
N GLY A 73 -10.66 4.95 -4.84
CA GLY A 73 -10.52 6.33 -4.40
C GLY A 73 -10.09 7.25 -5.53
N HIS A 74 -9.17 6.82 -6.40
CA HIS A 74 -8.80 7.63 -7.55
C HIS A 74 -9.95 7.80 -8.54
N CYS A 75 -10.58 6.69 -8.91
CA CYS A 75 -11.70 6.68 -9.85
C CYS A 75 -12.89 7.52 -9.34
N LEU A 76 -13.20 7.48 -8.04
CA LEU A 76 -14.37 8.15 -7.49
C LEU A 76 -14.10 9.60 -7.06
N PHE A 77 -12.89 9.91 -6.56
CA PHE A 77 -12.59 11.24 -6.02
C PHE A 77 -12.03 12.19 -7.08
N TYR A 78 -11.31 11.69 -8.08
CA TYR A 78 -10.67 12.53 -9.09
C TYR A 78 -11.38 12.50 -10.45
N GLU A 79 -11.79 11.32 -10.93
CA GLU A 79 -12.34 11.18 -12.30
C GLU A 79 -13.64 10.35 -12.39
N PRO A 80 -14.66 10.61 -11.53
CA PRO A 80 -15.85 9.76 -11.46
C PRO A 80 -16.62 9.67 -12.78
N GLY A 81 -16.74 10.77 -13.52
CA GLY A 81 -17.46 10.79 -14.80
C GLY A 81 -16.85 9.85 -15.85
N TYR A 82 -15.52 9.80 -15.93
CA TYR A 82 -14.82 8.93 -16.88
C TYR A 82 -14.99 7.45 -16.53
N TYR A 83 -14.73 7.10 -15.26
CA TYR A 83 -14.73 5.70 -14.83
C TYR A 83 -16.14 5.10 -14.71
N LEU A 84 -17.16 5.91 -14.44
CA LEU A 84 -18.55 5.44 -14.48
C LEU A 84 -19.02 5.14 -15.91
N ALA A 85 -18.48 5.84 -16.91
CA ALA A 85 -18.71 5.52 -18.32
C ALA A 85 -17.88 4.32 -18.80
N HIS A 86 -16.72 4.04 -18.17
CA HIS A 86 -15.80 2.98 -18.54
C HIS A 86 -15.46 2.06 -17.34
N PRO A 87 -16.44 1.33 -16.78
CA PRO A 87 -16.29 0.64 -15.49
C PRO A 87 -15.21 -0.46 -15.50
N VAL A 88 -14.94 -1.07 -16.65
CA VAL A 88 -13.87 -2.08 -16.79
C VAL A 88 -12.49 -1.48 -16.52
N GLU A 89 -12.30 -0.18 -16.77
CA GLU A 89 -11.01 0.49 -16.56
C GLU A 89 -10.66 0.70 -15.10
N ILE A 90 -11.65 0.62 -14.21
CA ILE A 90 -11.41 0.63 -12.76
C ILE A 90 -10.47 -0.51 -12.37
N LEU A 91 -10.56 -1.68 -13.02
CA LEU A 91 -9.72 -2.84 -12.73
C LEU A 91 -8.26 -2.70 -13.21
N LYS A 92 -7.98 -1.74 -14.10
CA LYS A 92 -6.66 -1.54 -14.73
C LYS A 92 -5.70 -0.79 -13.78
N VAL A 93 -5.35 -1.40 -12.65
CA VAL A 93 -4.48 -0.80 -11.62
C VAL A 93 -3.05 -0.47 -12.10
N TRP A 94 -2.61 -1.09 -13.19
CA TRP A 94 -1.27 -0.90 -13.76
C TRP A 94 -1.14 0.36 -14.63
N GLU A 95 -2.25 1.00 -15.00
CA GLU A 95 -2.25 2.28 -15.73
C GLU A 95 -1.98 3.49 -14.81
N GLY A 96 -1.71 3.24 -13.52
CA GLY A 96 -1.56 4.27 -12.51
C GLY A 96 -2.90 4.70 -11.92
N GLY A 97 -2.99 5.96 -11.48
CA GLY A 97 -4.21 6.49 -10.86
C GLY A 97 -4.55 5.81 -9.53
N LEU A 98 -3.74 6.08 -8.50
CA LEU A 98 -3.92 5.56 -7.15
C LEU A 98 -4.02 6.73 -6.17
N ALA A 99 -5.10 6.76 -5.38
CA ALA A 99 -5.35 7.78 -4.37
C ALA A 99 -4.92 7.31 -2.98
N SER A 100 -4.07 8.08 -2.29
CA SER A 100 -3.63 7.77 -0.92
C SER A 100 -4.81 7.68 0.06
N HIS A 101 -5.75 8.62 0.00
CA HIS A 101 -6.97 8.63 0.82
C HIS A 101 -7.81 7.37 0.62
N GLY A 102 -7.96 6.94 -0.65
CA GLY A 102 -8.63 5.68 -0.98
C GLY A 102 -7.91 4.47 -0.38
N GLY A 103 -6.58 4.45 -0.44
CA GLY A 103 -5.76 3.41 0.18
C GLY A 103 -5.96 3.32 1.69
N VAL A 104 -6.01 4.45 2.40
CA VAL A 104 -6.28 4.50 3.85
C VAL A 104 -7.68 3.96 4.18
N ILE A 105 -8.70 4.38 3.44
CA ILE A 105 -10.07 3.84 3.60
C ILE A 105 -10.07 2.33 3.35
N GLY A 106 -9.36 1.88 2.32
CA GLY A 106 -9.17 0.47 2.00
C GLY A 106 -8.53 -0.34 3.13
N ILE A 107 -7.49 0.21 3.78
CA ILE A 107 -6.85 -0.39 4.97
C ILE A 107 -7.85 -0.52 6.12
N ILE A 108 -8.60 0.53 6.42
CA ILE A 108 -9.57 0.52 7.53
C ILE A 108 -10.62 -0.57 7.30
N ILE A 109 -11.14 -0.69 6.09
CA ILE A 109 -12.11 -1.73 5.71
C ILE A 109 -11.46 -3.13 5.77
N ALA A 110 -10.24 -3.28 5.27
CA ALA A 110 -9.50 -4.54 5.30
C ALA A 110 -9.27 -5.04 6.73
N VAL A 111 -8.81 -4.16 7.63
CA VAL A 111 -8.62 -4.47 9.05
C VAL A 111 -9.96 -4.81 9.71
N TRP A 112 -11.02 -4.05 9.43
CA TRP A 112 -12.36 -4.36 9.94
C TRP A 112 -12.85 -5.77 9.52
N LEU A 113 -12.67 -6.13 8.25
CA LEU A 113 -13.03 -7.46 7.74
C LEU A 113 -12.17 -8.55 8.36
N TYR A 114 -10.85 -8.34 8.43
CA TYR A 114 -9.89 -9.25 9.03
C TYR A 114 -10.22 -9.53 10.51
N SER A 115 -10.43 -8.48 11.30
CA SER A 115 -10.87 -8.57 12.69
C SER A 115 -12.17 -9.38 12.82
N ARG A 116 -13.16 -9.13 11.95
CA ARG A 116 -14.45 -9.85 12.02
C ARG A 116 -14.41 -11.29 11.52
N LYS A 117 -13.58 -11.62 10.55
CA LYS A 117 -13.61 -12.92 9.86
C LYS A 117 -12.52 -13.88 10.32
N VAL A 118 -11.37 -13.36 10.75
CA VAL A 118 -10.18 -14.16 11.04
C VAL A 118 -9.92 -14.22 12.54
N THR A 119 -9.58 -13.08 13.17
CA THR A 119 -9.06 -13.08 14.56
C THR A 119 -10.13 -12.96 15.63
N LYS A 120 -11.28 -12.36 15.29
CA LYS A 120 -12.34 -11.95 16.23
C LYS A 120 -11.88 -10.93 17.29
N GLN A 121 -10.67 -10.38 17.14
CA GLN A 121 -10.14 -9.32 17.98
C GLN A 121 -10.66 -7.94 17.53
N SER A 122 -10.48 -6.92 18.36
CA SER A 122 -10.84 -5.55 17.99
C SER A 122 -9.97 -5.02 16.83
N MET A 123 -10.45 -4.01 16.10
CA MET A 123 -9.63 -3.36 15.06
C MET A 123 -8.39 -2.71 15.66
N LEU A 124 -8.51 -2.12 16.86
CA LEU A 124 -7.38 -1.51 17.57
C LEU A 124 -6.29 -2.54 17.86
N TRP A 125 -6.66 -3.75 18.29
CA TRP A 125 -5.69 -4.82 18.52
C TRP A 125 -4.88 -5.16 17.27
N THR A 126 -5.50 -5.12 16.09
CA THR A 126 -4.78 -5.28 14.82
C THR A 126 -3.92 -4.07 14.53
N PHE A 127 -4.46 -2.85 14.61
CA PHE A 127 -3.70 -1.62 14.36
C PHE A 127 -2.47 -1.48 15.26
N ASP A 128 -2.55 -1.85 16.53
CA ASP A 128 -1.41 -1.82 17.46
C ASP A 128 -0.21 -2.66 16.96
N ARG A 129 -0.46 -3.70 16.16
CA ARG A 129 0.58 -4.57 15.59
C ARG A 129 1.06 -4.14 14.21
N VAL A 130 0.22 -3.47 13.43
CA VAL A 130 0.58 -3.01 12.07
C VAL A 130 1.11 -1.58 12.04
N MET A 131 0.78 -0.77 13.05
CA MET A 131 1.14 0.65 13.18
C MET A 131 2.17 0.85 14.28
N VAL A 132 3.19 -0.01 14.33
CA VAL A 132 4.23 0.07 15.36
C VAL A 132 5.04 1.36 15.14
N PRO A 133 5.05 2.30 16.09
CA PRO A 133 5.98 3.42 16.01
C PRO A 133 7.39 2.84 16.18
N THR A 134 8.18 2.93 15.11
CA THR A 134 9.63 2.70 15.15
C THR A 134 10.34 3.88 15.80
#